data_AF-A0A932U2U7-F1
#
_entry.id   AF-A0A932U2U7-F1
#
_cell.length_a   1.000
_cell.length_b   1.000
_cell.length_c   1.000
_cell.angle_alpha   90.00
_cell.angle_beta   90.00
_cell.angle_gamma   90.00
#
_symmetry.space_group_name_H-M   'P 1'
#
loop_
_entity.id
_entity.type
_entity.pdbx_description
1 polymer ?
#
loop_
_entity_poly.entity_id
_entity_poly.type
_entity_poly.pdbx_seq_one_letter_code
_entity_poly.pdbx_strand_id
1 'polypeptide(L)'
;MTQPVHRFVYRAQCYPGQEEATVRAWRSRLEALRALQESGQLLTASVFGWGLHFFVYYEATDGSLTPDDLAGEMGGLLEIWPGGAPLRRFVPMMDIFHCGEPRSADYWRRKAPVECARPAYPLAAGDGE
;
A
#
# COMPACT_ATOMS: atom_id res chain seq x y z
N MET A 1 2.03 6.69 -25.41
CA MET A 1 2.68 7.62 -24.48
C MET A 1 2.74 6.94 -23.13
N THR A 2 3.93 6.91 -22.53
CA THR A 2 4.22 6.22 -21.28
C THR A 2 3.67 7.06 -20.12
N GLN A 3 2.56 6.65 -19.48
CA GLN A 3 2.06 7.37 -18.30
C GLN A 3 3.02 7.19 -17.12
N PRO A 4 3.43 8.27 -16.42
CA PRO A 4 4.25 8.18 -15.23
C PRO A 4 3.49 7.44 -14.12
N VAL A 5 4.22 6.66 -13.33
CA VAL A 5 3.67 5.96 -12.16
C VAL A 5 4.14 6.70 -10.91
N HIS A 6 3.19 7.12 -10.08
CA HIS A 6 3.42 7.80 -8.82
C HIS A 6 3.31 6.81 -7.66
N ARG A 7 4.26 6.85 -6.73
CA ARG A 7 4.29 6.00 -5.54
C ARG A 7 4.01 6.83 -4.30
N PHE A 8 3.26 6.23 -3.40
CA PHE A 8 2.81 6.89 -2.19
C PHE A 8 2.96 5.97 -1.01
N VAL A 9 3.59 6.48 0.06
CA VAL A 9 3.73 5.78 1.33
C VAL A 9 3.27 6.73 2.44
N TYR A 10 2.28 6.31 3.20
CA TYR A 10 1.71 7.09 4.30
C TYR A 10 1.60 6.26 5.56
N ARG A 11 1.69 6.95 6.70
CA ARG A 11 1.36 6.41 8.02
C ARG A 11 0.11 7.09 8.55
N ALA A 12 -0.78 6.30 9.13
CA ALA A 12 -1.88 6.75 9.98
C ALA A 12 -1.83 6.03 11.33
N GLN A 13 -2.59 6.55 12.29
CA GLN A 13 -2.79 5.95 13.60
C GLN A 13 -4.27 5.97 13.93
N CYS A 14 -4.82 4.86 14.42
CA CYS A 14 -6.18 4.83 14.96
C CYS A 14 -6.19 5.20 16.44
N TYR A 15 -7.34 5.66 16.94
CA TYR A 15 -7.53 5.82 18.38
C TYR A 15 -7.41 4.46 19.10
N PRO A 16 -6.93 4.42 20.36
CA PRO A 16 -6.90 3.20 21.16
C PRO A 16 -8.29 2.53 21.26
N GLY A 17 -8.35 1.22 21.05
CA GLY A 17 -9.60 0.45 21.04
C GLY A 17 -10.36 0.47 19.71
N GLN A 18 -9.86 1.17 18.69
CA GLN A 18 -10.44 1.23 17.34
C GLN A 18 -9.71 0.35 16.32
N GLU A 19 -8.75 -0.48 16.73
CA GLU A 19 -7.90 -1.29 15.84
C GLU A 19 -8.74 -2.17 14.92
N GLU A 20 -9.63 -2.98 15.52
CA GLU A 20 -10.49 -3.88 14.75
C GLU A 20 -11.50 -3.12 13.89
N ALA A 21 -12.05 -2.02 14.41
CA ALA A 21 -12.99 -1.18 13.67
C ALA A 21 -12.31 -0.56 12.43
N THR A 22 -11.06 -0.12 12.59
CA THR A 22 -10.23 0.44 11.52
C THR A 22 -9.88 -0.62 10.48
N VAL A 23 -9.53 -1.84 10.90
CA VAL A 23 -9.32 -2.98 9.97
C VAL A 23 -10.60 -3.30 9.20
N ARG A 24 -11.76 -3.33 9.87
CA ARG A 24 -13.05 -3.56 9.21
C ARG A 24 -13.38 -2.45 8.21
N ALA A 25 -13.09 -1.19 8.55
CA ALA A 25 -13.27 -0.07 7.65
C ALA A 25 -12.38 -0.17 6.41
N TRP A 26 -11.10 -0.55 6.54
CA TRP A 26 -10.25 -0.82 5.38
C TRP A 26 -10.76 -1.95 4.50
N ARG A 27 -11.27 -3.02 5.11
CA ARG A 27 -11.86 -4.14 4.36
C ARG A 27 -13.14 -3.74 3.63
N SER A 28 -13.97 -2.85 4.18
CA SER A 28 -15.17 -2.38 3.48
C SER A 28 -14.87 -1.50 2.27
N ARG A 29 -13.65 -0.96 2.16
CA ARG A 29 -13.18 -0.19 0.99
C ARG A 29 -12.76 -1.06 -0.20
N LEU A 30 -12.62 -2.38 -0.04
CA LEU A 30 -12.07 -3.25 -1.09
C LEU A 30 -12.76 -3.08 -2.45
N GLU A 31 -14.08 -3.02 -2.50
CA GLU A 31 -14.82 -2.86 -3.76
C GLU A 31 -14.59 -1.48 -4.40
N ALA A 32 -14.55 -0.41 -3.60
CA ALA A 32 -14.24 0.92 -4.11
C ALA A 32 -12.80 1.02 -4.67
N LEU A 33 -11.85 0.37 -3.99
CA LEU A 33 -10.47 0.30 -4.46
C LEU A 33 -10.35 -0.53 -5.75
N ARG A 34 -11.10 -1.63 -5.87
CA ARG A 34 -11.18 -2.41 -7.13
C ARG A 34 -11.71 -1.56 -8.28
N ALA A 35 -12.77 -0.78 -8.06
CA ALA A 35 -13.29 0.12 -9.09
C ALA A 35 -12.25 1.16 -9.55
N LEU A 36 -11.47 1.72 -8.61
CA LEU A 36 -10.34 2.60 -8.94
C LEU A 36 -9.27 1.87 -9.77
N GLN A 37 -8.98 0.61 -9.45
CA GLN A 37 -8.07 -0.22 -10.24
C GLN A 37 -8.57 -0.47 -11.67
N GLU A 38 -9.85 -0.81 -11.81
CA GLU A 38 -10.49 -1.04 -13.11
C GLU A 38 -10.49 0.22 -13.99
N SER A 39 -10.69 1.39 -13.39
CA SER A 39 -10.59 2.68 -14.08
C SER A 39 -9.16 3.07 -14.49
N GLY A 40 -8.14 2.36 -13.99
CA GLY A 40 -6.73 2.64 -14.26
C GLY A 40 -6.12 3.81 -13.49
N GLN A 41 -6.88 4.42 -12.55
CA GLN A 41 -6.37 5.48 -11.66
C GLN A 41 -5.45 4.92 -10.59
N LEU A 42 -5.77 3.73 -10.08
CA LEU A 42 -5.00 3.00 -9.08
C LEU A 42 -4.37 1.76 -9.75
N LEU A 43 -3.09 1.50 -9.52
CA LEU A 43 -2.41 0.30 -10.01
C LEU A 43 -2.39 -0.77 -8.92
N THR A 44 -1.88 -0.40 -7.75
CA THR A 44 -1.81 -1.26 -6.57
C THR A 44 -2.12 -0.45 -5.31
N ALA A 45 -2.68 -1.11 -4.30
CA ALA A 45 -2.82 -0.56 -2.96
C ALA A 45 -2.64 -1.67 -1.93
N SER A 46 -2.00 -1.35 -0.80
CA SER A 46 -1.80 -2.25 0.32
C SER A 46 -1.84 -1.47 1.62
N VAL A 47 -2.51 -2.03 2.61
CA VAL A 47 -2.59 -1.46 3.96
C VAL A 47 -2.08 -2.49 4.95
N PHE A 48 -1.08 -2.11 5.73
CA PHE A 48 -0.48 -2.95 6.76
C PHE A 48 -0.82 -2.38 8.13
N GLY A 49 -1.26 -3.24 9.06
CA GLY A 49 -1.58 -2.85 10.43
C GLY A 49 -0.57 -3.40 11.43
N TRP A 50 -0.13 -2.59 12.39
CA TRP A 50 0.67 -3.00 13.54
C TRP A 50 0.36 -2.16 14.77
N GLY A 51 -0.22 -2.78 15.80
CA GLY A 51 -0.76 -2.06 16.96
C GLY A 51 -1.81 -1.03 16.53
N LEU A 52 -1.61 0.23 16.91
CA LEU A 52 -2.45 1.36 16.51
C LEU A 52 -2.11 1.93 15.13
N HIS A 53 -1.02 1.48 14.51
CA HIS A 53 -0.50 2.09 13.29
C HIS A 53 -0.96 1.37 12.04
N PHE A 54 -1.26 2.17 11.02
CA PHE A 54 -1.60 1.72 9.68
C PHE A 54 -0.64 2.35 8.68
N PHE A 55 -0.07 1.52 7.81
CA PHE A 55 0.84 1.92 6.76
C PHE A 55 0.17 1.70 5.42
N VAL A 56 -0.06 2.77 4.67
CA VAL A 56 -0.74 2.75 3.39
C VAL A 56 0.31 2.93 2.30
N TYR A 57 0.39 1.95 1.41
CA TYR A 57 1.20 2.01 0.21
C TYR A 57 0.29 1.90 -1.02
N TYR A 58 0.48 2.76 -2.00
CA TYR A 58 -0.20 2.62 -3.28
C TYR A 58 0.60 3.24 -4.42
N GLU A 59 0.28 2.78 -5.63
CA GLU A 59 0.81 3.34 -6.86
C GLU A 59 -0.33 3.73 -7.79
N ALA A 60 -0.23 4.92 -8.40
CA ALA A 60 -1.27 5.52 -9.21
C ALA A 60 -0.69 6.09 -10.51
N THR A 61 -1.55 6.22 -11.52
CA THR A 61 -1.20 6.85 -12.81
C THR A 61 -1.29 8.37 -12.78
N ASP A 62 -1.95 8.90 -11.75
CA ASP A 62 -2.06 10.32 -11.45
C ASP A 62 -1.51 10.58 -10.03
N GLY A 63 -0.80 11.70 -9.86
CA GLY A 63 -0.28 12.16 -8.58
C GLY A 63 -1.32 12.83 -7.68
N SER A 64 -2.56 13.02 -8.16
CA SER A 64 -3.63 13.68 -7.40
C SER A 64 -4.31 12.80 -6.34
N LEU A 65 -4.21 11.47 -6.47
CA LEU A 65 -4.89 10.53 -5.58
C LEU A 65 -4.30 10.58 -4.18
N THR A 66 -5.12 10.94 -3.19
CA THR A 66 -4.71 11.12 -1.79
C THR A 66 -5.05 9.89 -0.94
N PRO A 67 -4.36 9.67 0.20
CA PRO A 67 -4.71 8.57 1.11
C PRO A 67 -6.13 8.71 1.70
N ASP A 68 -6.65 9.94 1.82
CA ASP A 68 -8.02 10.19 2.26
C ASP A 68 -9.06 9.70 1.22
N ASP A 69 -8.75 9.76 -0.08
CA ASP A 69 -9.61 9.19 -1.14
C ASP A 69 -9.71 7.66 -1.04
N LEU A 70 -8.59 7.01 -0.70
CA LEU A 70 -8.54 5.56 -0.47
C LEU A 70 -9.31 5.19 0.81
N ALA A 71 -9.08 5.94 1.89
CA ALA A 71 -9.69 5.69 3.19
C ALA A 71 -11.20 5.95 3.19
N GLY A 72 -11.69 6.94 2.44
CA GLY A 72 -13.08 7.38 2.55
C GLY A 72 -13.40 7.89 3.95
N GLU A 73 -14.59 7.57 4.47
CA GLU A 73 -15.07 8.08 5.77
C GLU A 73 -14.49 7.33 6.99
N MET A 74 -13.17 7.29 7.13
CA MET A 74 -12.49 6.76 8.33
C MET A 74 -12.09 7.85 9.33
N GLY A 75 -12.52 9.10 9.10
CA GLY A 75 -12.06 10.25 9.85
C GLY A 75 -12.32 10.20 11.35
N GLY A 76 -13.34 9.45 11.80
CA GLY A 76 -13.66 9.24 13.21
C GLY A 76 -12.89 8.11 13.89
N LEU A 77 -12.18 7.26 13.13
CA LEU A 77 -11.38 6.15 13.64
C LEU A 77 -9.91 6.51 13.80
N LEU A 78 -9.43 7.46 12.98
CA LEU A 78 -8.03 7.85 12.89
C LEU A 78 -7.73 9.10 13.72
N GLU A 79 -6.62 9.06 14.43
CA GLU A 79 -6.05 10.19 15.16
C GLU A 79 -5.60 11.28 14.19
N ILE A 80 -5.74 12.52 14.64
CA ILE A 80 -5.20 13.68 13.95
C ILE A 80 -3.76 13.85 14.39
N TRP A 81 -2.85 13.88 13.41
CA TRP A 81 -1.43 14.02 13.70
C TRP A 81 -1.10 15.40 14.26
N PRO A 82 -0.27 15.50 15.31
CA PRO A 82 0.18 16.79 15.83
C PRO A 82 1.09 17.50 14.82
N GLY A 83 1.09 18.84 14.80
CA GLY A 83 2.04 19.62 14.00
C GLY A 83 1.44 20.61 12.98
N GLY A 84 0.33 21.25 13.34
CA GLY A 84 -0.18 22.45 12.66
C GLY A 84 -1.16 22.20 11.51
N ALA A 85 -1.84 23.27 11.10
CA ALA A 85 -2.87 23.25 10.06
C ALA A 85 -2.24 23.10 8.65
N PRO A 86 -2.88 22.34 7.74
CA PRO A 86 -4.15 21.62 7.93
C PRO A 86 -3.98 20.34 8.77
N LEU A 87 -5.04 20.03 9.52
CA LEU A 87 -5.12 18.78 10.29
C LEU A 87 -5.02 17.60 9.32
N ARG A 88 -4.10 16.67 9.59
CA ARG A 88 -3.86 15.51 8.74
C ARG A 88 -3.92 14.23 9.57
N ARG A 89 -4.53 13.20 9.01
CA ARG A 89 -4.56 11.83 9.60
C ARG A 89 -3.49 10.94 9.02
N PHE A 90 -3.13 11.21 7.76
CA PHE A 90 -2.06 10.54 7.05
C PHE A 90 -0.84 11.45 7.00
N VAL A 91 0.32 10.90 7.35
CA VAL A 91 1.61 11.57 7.27
C VAL A 91 2.44 10.89 6.20
N PRO A 92 2.98 11.63 5.21
CA PRO A 92 3.83 11.03 4.18
C PRO A 92 5.09 10.47 4.84
N MET A 93 5.46 9.27 4.42
CA MET A 93 6.72 8.64 4.81
C MET A 93 7.78 8.93 3.77
N MET A 94 9.00 9.20 4.22
CA MET A 94 10.12 9.42 3.32
C MET A 94 10.42 8.14 2.55
N ASP A 95 10.56 8.29 1.24
CA ASP A 95 10.87 7.18 0.38
C ASP A 95 12.38 7.02 0.22
N ILE A 96 12.98 6.23 1.11
CA ILE A 96 14.43 6.19 1.29
C ILE A 96 15.15 5.16 0.42
N PHE A 97 14.44 4.20 -0.17
CA PHE A 97 15.05 3.14 -0.98
C PHE A 97 14.07 2.51 -1.96
N HIS A 98 14.52 2.33 -3.21
CA HIS A 98 13.86 1.45 -4.17
C HIS A 98 14.85 0.71 -5.05
N CYS A 99 14.50 -0.52 -5.41
CA CYS A 99 15.14 -1.26 -6.47
C CYS A 99 14.28 -1.19 -7.75
N GLY A 100 14.64 -0.29 -8.66
CA GLY A 100 13.96 -0.10 -9.94
C GLY A 100 12.77 0.87 -9.91
N GLU A 101 12.68 1.71 -10.93
CA GLU A 101 11.55 2.62 -11.17
C GLU A 101 10.61 2.03 -12.24
N PRO A 102 9.28 2.02 -12.04
CA PRO A 102 8.35 1.55 -13.04
C PRO A 102 8.27 2.64 -14.11
N ARG A 103 8.94 2.40 -15.24
CA ARG A 103 9.00 3.40 -16.31
C ARG A 103 7.65 3.64 -16.98
N SER A 104 6.67 2.73 -16.86
CA SER A 104 5.32 2.81 -17.43
C SER A 104 4.32 1.89 -16.73
N ALA A 105 3.02 2.15 -16.94
CA ALA A 105 1.94 1.19 -16.70
C ALA A 105 2.15 -0.16 -17.44
N ASP A 106 2.61 -0.14 -18.71
CA ASP A 106 2.94 -1.36 -19.46
C ASP A 106 4.15 -2.12 -18.91
N TYR A 107 5.17 -1.42 -18.38
CA TYR A 107 6.27 -2.04 -17.66
C TYR A 107 5.80 -2.68 -16.34
N TRP A 108 4.79 -2.05 -15.71
CA TRP A 108 4.17 -2.56 -14.49
C TRP A 108 3.41 -3.86 -14.76
N ARG A 109 2.56 -3.88 -15.79
CA ARG A 109 1.74 -5.05 -16.17
C ARG A 109 2.65 -6.19 -16.66
N ARG A 110 3.05 -7.07 -15.73
CA ARG A 110 3.84 -8.27 -16.02
C ARG A 110 3.15 -9.11 -17.09
N LYS A 111 3.89 -9.49 -18.14
CA LYS A 111 3.41 -10.37 -19.22
C LYS A 111 3.60 -11.86 -18.92
N ALA A 112 4.32 -12.21 -17.85
CA ALA A 112 4.60 -13.60 -17.48
C ALA A 112 4.52 -13.79 -15.95
N PRO A 113 4.19 -15.00 -15.47
CA PRO A 113 4.21 -15.34 -14.04
C PRO A 113 5.61 -15.15 -13.45
N VAL A 114 5.69 -14.82 -12.16
CA VAL A 114 6.97 -14.83 -11.44
C VAL A 114 7.45 -16.28 -11.37
N GLU A 115 8.59 -16.56 -11.99
CA GLU A 115 9.29 -17.83 -11.74
C GLU A 115 9.67 -17.86 -10.26
N CYS A 116 9.04 -18.77 -9.53
CA CYS A 116 9.47 -19.08 -8.18
C CYS A 116 10.81 -19.80 -8.30
N ALA A 117 11.90 -19.04 -8.24
CA ALA A 117 13.22 -19.60 -8.02
C ALA A 117 13.23 -20.15 -6.59
N ARG A 118 12.65 -21.33 -6.40
CA ARG A 118 12.88 -22.13 -5.20
C ARG A 118 14.39 -22.41 -5.21
N PRO A 119 15.19 -21.92 -4.26
CA PRO A 119 16.57 -22.37 -4.19
C PRO A 119 16.50 -23.87 -3.89
N ALA A 120 16.88 -24.68 -4.86
CA ALA A 120 17.17 -26.08 -4.62
C ALA A 120 18.43 -26.11 -3.75
N TYR A 121 18.27 -26.02 -2.43
CA TYR A 121 19.29 -26.49 -1.53
C TYR A 121 19.38 -28.00 -1.74
N PRO A 122 20.52 -28.54 -2.21
CA PRO A 122 20.72 -29.97 -2.12
C PRO A 122 20.68 -30.32 -0.63
N LEU A 123 19.71 -31.15 -0.24
CA LEU A 123 19.77 -31.84 1.05
C LEU A 123 21.07 -32.63 1.02
N ALA A 124 22.02 -32.28 1.90
CA ALA A 124 23.20 -33.09 2.13
C ALA A 124 22.69 -34.50 2.47
N ALA A 125 23.04 -35.48 1.65
CA ALA A 125 22.91 -36.87 2.01
C ALA A 125 23.78 -37.06 3.24
N GLY A 126 23.13 -37.26 4.40
CA GLY A 126 23.82 -37.75 5.57
C GLY A 126 24.23 -39.18 5.26
N ASP A 127 25.53 -39.39 5.06
CA ASP A 127 26.12 -40.72 5.10
C ASP A 127 25.99 -41.21 6.54
N GLY A 128 24.95 -42.01 6.77
CA GLY A 128 24.74 -42.79 7.99
C GLY A 128 25.54 -44.09 7.89
N GLU A 129 26.42 -44.22 8.88
CA GLU A 129 27.22 -45.37 9.34
C GLU A 129 26.67 -46.78 9.05
#